data_AF-A0A914NT23-F1
#
_entry.id   AF-A0A914NT23-F1
#
_cell.length_a   1.000
_cell.length_b   1.000
_cell.length_c   1.000
_cell.angle_alpha   90.00
_cell.angle_beta   90.00
_cell.angle_gamma   90.00
#
_symmetry.space_group_name_H-M   'P 1'
#
loop_
_entity.id
_entity.type
_entity.pdbx_description
1 polymer ?
#
loop_
_entity_poly.entity_id
_entity_poly.type
_entity_poly.pdbx_seq_one_letter_code
_entity_poly.pdbx_strand_id
1 'polypeptide(L)' 'DCAIDDTIYSLGQSLKRGSINLQTYLKHVRQLSHQQFQHRLLMQKCRERAHLPI' A
#
# COMPACT_ATOMS: atom_id res chain seq x y z
N ASP A 1 5.86 -2.13 4.19
CA ASP A 1 4.53 -1.58 4.51
C ASP A 1 4.50 -0.08 4.67
N CYS A 2 5.30 0.51 5.56
CA CYS A 2 5.27 1.95 5.86
C CYS A 2 5.30 2.87 4.62
N ALA A 3 6.17 2.59 3.64
CA ALA A 3 6.26 3.41 2.44
C ALA A 3 4.97 3.43 1.58
N ILE A 4 4.22 2.31 1.54
CA ILE A 4 2.94 2.27 0.81
C ILE A 4 1.88 3.06 1.59
N ASP A 5 1.86 2.93 2.91
CA ASP A 5 0.95 3.70 3.78
C ASP A 5 1.19 5.21 3.64
N ASP A 6 2.47 5.64 3.65
CA ASP A 6 2.87 7.04 3.44
C ASP A 6 2.44 7.55 2.06
N THR A 7 2.56 6.70 1.03
CA THR A 7 2.14 7.03 -0.33
C THR A 7 0.62 7.20 -0.42
N ILE A 8 -0.16 6.28 0.16
CA ILE A 8 -1.62 6.38 0.19
C ILE A 8 -2.05 7.64 0.95
N TYR A 9 -1.40 7.95 2.07
CA TYR A 9 -1.64 9.17 2.83
C TYR A 9 -1.39 10.42 1.96
N SER A 10 -0.25 10.49 1.29
CA SER A 10 0.13 11.61 0.41
C SER A 10 -0.84 11.76 -0.78
N LEU A 11 -1.28 10.65 -1.38
CA LEU A 11 -2.31 10.65 -2.42
C LEU A 11 -3.65 11.20 -1.90
N GLY A 12 -4.03 10.84 -0.67
CA GLY A 12 -5.24 11.37 -0.03
C GLY A 12 -5.16 12.88 0.18
N GLN A 13 -4.00 13.40 0.58
CA GLN A 13 -3.79 14.84 0.70
C GLN A 13 -3.82 15.54 -0.67
N SER A 14 -3.27 14.90 -1.71
CA SER A 14 -3.29 15.42 -3.07
C SER A 14 -4.72 15.52 -3.63
N LEU A 15 -5.58 14.53 -3.32
CA LEU A 15 -7.00 14.57 -3.66
C LEU A 15 -7.72 15.72 -2.94
N LYS A 16 -7.49 15.89 -1.63
CA LYS A 16 -8.09 16.98 -0.84
C LYS A 16 -7.70 18.37 -1.35
N ARG A 17 -6.49 18.52 -1.87
CA ARG A 17 -5.98 19.76 -2.49
C ARG A 17 -6.45 19.97 -3.93
N GLY A 18 -7.16 19.01 -4.51
CA GLY A 18 -7.62 19.06 -5.91
C GLY A 18 -6.52 18.85 -6.95
N SER A 19 -5.31 18.44 -6.54
CA SER A 19 -4.18 18.20 -7.45
C SER A 19 -4.36 16.93 -8.28
N ILE A 20 -5.19 15.99 -7.81
CA ILE A 20 -5.62 14.80 -8.54
C ILE A 20 -7.14 14.65 -8.41
N ASN A 21 -7.76 13.99 -9.40
CA ASN A 21 -9.18 13.67 -9.35
C ASN A 21 -9.45 12.34 -8.61
N LEU A 22 -10.73 12.10 -8.28
CA LEU A 22 -11.17 10.92 -7.53
C LEU A 22 -10.84 9.60 -8.26
N GLN A 23 -11.01 9.55 -9.58
CA GLN A 23 -10.74 8.33 -10.34
C GLN A 23 -9.26 7.95 -10.30
N THR A 24 -8.36 8.92 -10.48
CA THR A 24 -6.91 8.74 -10.37
C THR A 24 -6.53 8.26 -8.97
N TYR A 25 -7.07 8.89 -7.92
CA TYR A 25 -6.84 8.47 -6.55
C TYR A 25 -7.26 7.01 -6.32
N LEU A 26 -8.50 6.65 -6.64
CA LEU A 26 -9.03 5.30 -6.41
C LEU A 26 -8.25 4.23 -7.19
N LYS A 27 -7.84 4.53 -8.42
CA LYS A 27 -7.00 3.63 -9.23
C LYS A 27 -5.67 3.34 -8.52
N HIS A 28 -4.95 4.38 -8.10
CA HIS A 28 -3.65 4.22 -7.45
C HIS A 28 -3.75 3.54 -6.09
N VAL A 29 -4.71 3.93 -5.25
CA VAL A 29 -4.93 3.31 -3.94
C VAL A 29 -5.18 1.81 -4.10
N ARG A 30 -6.06 1.41 -5.03
CA ARG A 30 -6.35 -0.01 -5.28
C ARG A 30 -5.11 -0.79 -5.70
N GLN A 31 -4.30 -0.23 -6.61
CA GLN A 31 -3.06 -0.87 -7.06
C GLN A 31 -2.05 -1.01 -5.93
N LEU A 32 -1.84 0.05 -5.16
CA LEU A 32 -0.92 0.07 -4.02
C LEU A 32 -1.35 -0.88 -2.90
N SER A 33 -2.64 -0.92 -2.55
CA SER A 33 -3.15 -1.87 -1.55
C SER A 33 -2.99 -3.33 -1.99
N HIS A 34 -3.16 -3.62 -3.28
CA HIS A 34 -2.88 -4.95 -3.81
C HIS A 34 -1.39 -5.34 -3.67
N GLN A 35 -0.48 -4.43 -4.02
CA GLN A 35 0.96 -4.64 -3.82
C GLN A 35 1.33 -4.82 -2.34
N GLN A 36 0.73 -4.02 -1.45
CA GLN A 36 0.93 -4.14 -0.01
C GLN A 36 0.51 -5.51 0.50
N PHE A 37 -0.65 -6.02 0.05
CA PHE A 37 -1.09 -7.37 0.39
C PHE A 37 -0.09 -8.43 -0.08
N GLN A 38 0.39 -8.33 -1.33
CA GLN A 38 1.38 -9.28 -1.86
C GLN A 38 2.68 -9.25 -1.06
N HIS A 39 3.19 -8.07 -0.69
CA HIS A 39 4.40 -7.93 0.13
C HIS A 39 4.20 -8.50 1.54
N ARG A 40 3.06 -8.26 2.18
CA ARG A 40 2.72 -8.83 3.50
C ARG A 40 2.67 -10.35 3.45
N LEU A 41 1.97 -10.90 2.47
CA LEU A 41 1.88 -12.35 2.27
C LEU A 41 3.26 -12.97 2.00
N LEU A 42 4.08 -12.32 1.18
CA LEU A 42 5.44 -12.79 0.91
C LEU A 42 6.30 -12.78 2.17
N MET A 43 6.26 -11.69 2.94
CA MET A 43 6.98 -11.58 4.20
C MET A 43 6.54 -12.65 5.20
N GLN A 44 5.24 -12.91 5.32
CA GLN A 44 4.72 -13.98 6.16
C GLN A 44 5.34 -15.34 5.78
N LYS A 45 5.30 -15.70 4.49
CA LYS A 45 5.90 -16.95 3.99
C LYS A 45 7.40 -17.03 4.24
N CYS A 46 8.13 -15.93 4.05
CA CYS A 46 9.56 -15.86 4.34
C CYS A 46 9.84 -16.07 5.84
N ARG A 47 9.03 -15.48 6.73
CA ARG A 47 9.16 -15.63 8.18
C ARG A 47 8.85 -17.05 8.63
N GLU A 48 7.77 -17.65 8.12
CA GLU A 48 7.45 -19.06 8.34
C GLU A 48 8.61 -19.98 7.94
N ARG A 49 9.19 -19.75 6.76
CA ARG A 49 10.33 -20.55 6.26
C ARG A 49 11.60 -20.37 7.08
N ALA A 50 11.80 -19.19 7.67
CA ALA A 50 12.92 -18.86 8.54
C ALA A 50 12.66 -19.18 10.02
N HIS A 51 11.52 -19.78 10.35
CA HIS A 51 11.08 -20.06 11.73
C HIS A 51 11.04 -18.80 12.62
N LEU A 52 10.73 -17.66 12.01
CA LEU A 52 10.51 -16.39 12.70
C LEU A 52 9.03 -16.24 13.05
N PRO A 53 8.70 -15.57 14.18
CA PRO A 53 7.31 -15.31 14.54
C PRO A 53 6.63 -14.49 13.44
N ILE A 54 5.37 -14.76 13.14
CA ILE A 54 4.59 -13.99 12.16
C ILE A 54 4.27 -12.61 12.73
#